data_AF-A0A522ARS5-F1
#
_entry.id   AF-A0A522ARS5-F1
#
_cell.length_a   1.000
_cell.length_b   1.000
_cell.length_c   1.000
_cell.angle_alpha   90.00
_cell.angle_beta   90.00
_cell.angle_gamma   90.00
#
_symmetry.space_group_name_H-M   'P 1'
#
loop_
_entity.id
_entity.type
_entity.pdbx_description
1 polymer ?
#
loop_
_entity_poly.entity_id
_entity_poly.type
_entity_poly.pdbx_seq_one_letter_code
_entity_poly.pdbx_strand_id
1 'polypeptide(L)'
;NSILVMLKQFITHYGFSYGYSDLELSQKTKENIVVGIHETYDKVYDLISQAKKGTLQLSRGLSAEEALEAYIVNELSKARDKAGSTADKSFDETNSGRIMATTGARGSSLNIGQMAGALGQQSIRGKRIHKGYNNRALPHYKENDTNPDARGFVKSNYREGLSTLEFFFHAMGGREGLVDTAVRTQQSGYMQRRLINALEHLKLEYDGTVRDPHGHIIQFLYGEDGTDVAKSDHGEAFRIERLIESETIVDSGKKATKEDISEFAKKYTKTFNPRLTKMVQDALLEAKLSKEGIEKVCKKALELYEKAKVEPGQAVGIVTAQSIGEPGTQMTLRTFHFAGIRERNVTLGLPRLIELVDARKKPLTPTMDIYLEPKFKKSKEKAIQVAREILHTKIIALISSTETDYSTKIKLNLNSDKLKERACTIDDVEEALQSSKKKFEIERSGNSITLTLAEESDAQTILALRNKILGTKVKGVADVERVTIVQQDDEWVIQTSGSNIAKVFEIEGIDKKDIRTNNVFEIANTLGIEAARNALINELSTTLEDQGLEVDIRYIMLVADLMCSRGYMQQIGRHGIAGTKTSVL
;
A
#
# COMPACT_ATOMS: atom_id res chain seq x y z
N ASN A 1 24.90 8.55 29.41
CA ASN A 1 26.29 8.06 29.64
C ASN A 1 26.42 7.12 30.85
N SER A 2 25.87 7.40 32.03
CA SER A 2 26.02 6.54 33.21
C SER A 2 25.47 5.11 33.04
N ILE A 3 24.25 4.97 32.49
CA ILE A 3 23.62 3.65 32.26
C ILE A 3 24.44 2.80 31.28
N LEU A 4 24.90 3.39 30.16
CA LEU A 4 25.69 2.66 29.17
C LEU A 4 27.00 2.11 29.75
N VAL A 5 27.69 2.90 30.59
CA VAL A 5 28.93 2.47 31.24
C VAL A 5 28.65 1.32 32.22
N MET A 6 27.58 1.43 33.00
CA MET A 6 27.16 0.37 33.93
C MET A 6 26.80 -0.92 33.18
N LEU A 7 25.97 -0.83 32.14
CA LEU A 7 25.57 -1.99 31.33
C LEU A 7 26.77 -2.61 30.60
N LYS A 8 27.69 -1.78 30.09
CA LYS A 8 28.93 -2.25 29.46
C LYS A 8 29.80 -3.00 30.46
N GLN A 9 30.00 -2.46 31.66
CA GLN A 9 30.78 -3.13 32.69
C GLN A 9 30.11 -4.44 33.12
N PHE A 10 28.79 -4.42 33.34
CA PHE A 10 28.01 -5.60 33.69
C PHE A 10 28.13 -6.69 32.61
N ILE A 11 27.86 -6.37 31.34
CA ILE A 11 27.89 -7.37 30.27
C ILE A 11 29.31 -7.90 30.01
N THR A 12 30.34 -7.09 30.28
CA THR A 12 31.75 -7.52 30.20
C THR A 12 32.08 -8.57 31.27
N HIS A 13 31.54 -8.42 32.49
CA HIS A 13 31.73 -9.41 33.57
C HIS A 13 30.82 -10.62 33.45
N TYR A 14 29.56 -10.40 33.08
CA TYR A 14 28.57 -11.45 32.93
C TYR A 14 28.90 -12.39 31.76
N GLY A 15 29.33 -11.81 30.63
CA GLY A 15 29.55 -12.54 29.39
C GLY A 15 28.24 -12.92 28.70
N PHE A 16 28.14 -12.68 27.40
CA PHE A 16 26.99 -13.08 26.60
C PHE A 16 27.50 -13.65 25.28
N SER A 17 27.14 -14.91 24.99
CA SER A 17 27.60 -15.64 23.81
C SER A 17 26.44 -16.38 23.16
N TYR A 18 26.55 -16.58 21.85
CA TYR A 18 25.59 -17.33 21.05
C TYR A 18 26.35 -18.34 20.21
N GLY A 19 26.04 -19.61 20.40
CA GLY A 19 26.74 -20.74 19.81
C GLY A 19 25.88 -21.58 18.88
N TYR A 20 26.51 -22.59 18.26
CA TYR A 20 25.79 -23.55 17.43
C TYR A 20 24.75 -24.31 18.28
N SER A 21 25.08 -24.78 19.49
CA SER A 21 24.16 -25.54 20.36
C SER A 21 22.86 -24.82 20.70
N ASP A 22 22.83 -23.49 20.67
CA ASP A 22 21.64 -22.70 21.01
C ASP A 22 20.51 -22.85 19.97
N LEU A 23 20.79 -23.43 18.81
CA LEU A 23 19.79 -23.73 17.78
C LEU A 23 19.33 -25.20 17.80
N GLU A 24 19.74 -25.98 18.80
CA GLU A 24 19.45 -27.41 18.83
C GLU A 24 18.00 -27.70 19.23
N LEU A 25 17.29 -28.37 18.32
CA LEU A 25 15.92 -28.80 18.57
C LEU A 25 15.91 -30.25 19.05
N SER A 26 14.99 -30.55 19.97
CA SER A 26 14.71 -31.93 20.37
C SER A 26 14.25 -32.75 19.15
N GLN A 27 14.58 -34.05 19.12
CA GLN A 27 14.19 -34.94 18.02
C GLN A 27 12.67 -34.96 17.80
N LYS A 28 11.89 -34.92 18.88
CA LYS A 28 10.44 -34.80 18.85
C LYS A 28 9.97 -33.52 18.16
N THR A 29 10.63 -32.40 18.43
CA THR A 29 10.31 -31.11 17.78
C THR A 29 10.60 -31.17 16.28
N LYS A 30 11.73 -31.77 15.89
CA LYS A 30 12.09 -31.93 14.47
C LYS A 30 11.06 -32.77 13.71
N GLU A 31 10.67 -33.90 14.28
CA GLU A 31 9.64 -34.77 13.71
C GLU A 31 8.31 -34.04 13.57
N ASN A 32 7.90 -33.27 14.58
CA ASN A 32 6.68 -32.45 14.51
C ASN A 32 6.72 -31.41 13.38
N ILE A 33 7.88 -30.78 13.15
CA ILE A 33 8.06 -29.82 12.05
C ILE A 33 7.92 -30.53 10.70
N VAL A 34 8.59 -31.67 10.52
CA VAL A 34 8.54 -32.47 9.29
C VAL A 34 7.11 -32.95 9.01
N VAL A 35 6.41 -33.48 10.01
CA VAL A 35 5.00 -33.88 9.90
C VAL A 35 4.13 -32.69 9.50
N GLY A 36 4.32 -31.52 10.13
CA GLY A 36 3.56 -30.31 9.79
C GLY A 36 3.79 -29.83 8.35
N ILE A 37 4.99 -30.01 7.80
CA ILE A 37 5.28 -29.68 6.39
C ILE A 37 4.59 -30.68 5.46
N HIS A 38 4.64 -31.98 5.76
CA HIS A 38 3.96 -33.01 4.96
C HIS A 38 2.44 -32.85 4.94
N GLU A 39 1.81 -32.52 6.07
CA GLU A 39 0.38 -32.18 6.14
C GLU A 39 0.03 -31.03 5.19
N THR A 40 0.89 -30.02 5.09
CA THR A 40 0.68 -28.91 4.15
C THR A 40 0.85 -29.34 2.70
N TYR A 41 1.77 -30.27 2.40
CA TYR A 41 1.95 -30.79 1.04
C TYR A 41 0.68 -31.53 0.58
N ASP A 42 0.08 -32.32 1.46
CA ASP A 42 -1.18 -33.01 1.17
C ASP A 42 -2.31 -32.02 0.84
N LYS A 43 -2.42 -30.92 1.60
CA LYS A 43 -3.37 -29.83 1.29
C LYS A 43 -3.08 -29.17 -0.05
N VAL A 44 -1.81 -28.93 -0.37
CA VAL A 44 -1.41 -28.34 -1.67
C VAL A 44 -1.77 -29.29 -2.81
N TYR A 45 -1.54 -30.59 -2.66
CA TYR A 45 -1.95 -31.59 -3.66
C TYR A 45 -3.47 -31.66 -3.82
N ASP A 46 -4.23 -31.53 -2.74
CA ASP A 46 -5.68 -31.45 -2.81
C ASP A 46 -6.15 -30.20 -3.58
N LEU A 47 -5.58 -29.02 -3.30
CA LEU A 47 -5.87 -27.79 -4.05
C LEU A 47 -5.57 -27.94 -5.54
N ILE A 48 -4.45 -28.57 -5.90
CA ILE A 48 -4.09 -28.85 -7.30
C ILE A 48 -5.09 -29.83 -7.94
N SER A 49 -5.53 -30.84 -7.20
CA SER A 49 -6.54 -31.81 -7.65
C SER A 49 -7.88 -31.12 -7.91
N GLN A 50 -8.33 -30.25 -7.00
CA GLN A 50 -9.54 -29.46 -7.16
C GLN A 50 -9.46 -28.53 -8.38
N ALA A 51 -8.31 -27.90 -8.62
CA ALA A 51 -8.09 -27.07 -9.80
C ALA A 51 -8.16 -27.87 -11.10
N LYS A 52 -7.54 -29.07 -11.15
CA LYS A 52 -7.61 -29.97 -12.31
C LYS A 52 -9.04 -30.47 -12.59
N LYS A 53 -9.84 -30.67 -11.54
CA LYS A 53 -11.25 -31.05 -11.64
C LYS A 53 -12.18 -29.87 -11.95
N GLY A 54 -11.67 -28.63 -11.95
CA GLY A 54 -12.47 -27.42 -12.12
C GLY A 54 -13.40 -27.11 -10.93
N THR A 55 -13.23 -27.79 -9.79
CA THR A 55 -14.04 -27.59 -8.58
C THR A 55 -13.46 -26.55 -7.62
N LEU A 56 -12.30 -25.98 -7.93
CA LEU A 56 -11.66 -24.98 -7.09
C LEU A 56 -12.54 -23.73 -7.00
N GLN A 57 -12.81 -23.29 -5.78
CA GLN A 57 -13.51 -22.04 -5.55
C GLN A 57 -12.62 -20.86 -5.96
N LEU A 58 -13.02 -20.20 -7.04
CA LEU A 58 -12.32 -19.03 -7.55
C LEU A 58 -12.54 -17.85 -6.60
N SER A 59 -11.43 -17.27 -6.13
CA SER A 59 -11.47 -15.93 -5.53
C SER A 59 -11.86 -14.90 -6.57
N ARG A 60 -12.64 -13.89 -6.17
CA ARG A 60 -13.23 -12.91 -7.08
C ARG A 60 -12.14 -12.14 -7.84
N GLY A 61 -12.22 -12.12 -9.17
CA GLY A 61 -11.33 -11.32 -10.02
C GLY A 61 -9.97 -11.96 -10.37
N LEU A 62 -9.68 -13.16 -9.87
CA LEU A 62 -8.50 -13.94 -10.23
C LEU A 62 -8.84 -15.04 -11.24
N SER A 63 -7.89 -15.35 -12.13
CA SER A 63 -7.99 -16.56 -12.95
C SER A 63 -7.84 -17.81 -12.09
N ALA A 64 -8.28 -18.97 -12.60
CA ALA A 64 -8.16 -20.24 -11.88
C ALA A 64 -6.71 -20.58 -11.48
N GLU A 65 -5.76 -20.27 -12.35
CA GLU A 65 -4.32 -20.46 -12.08
C GLU A 65 -3.81 -19.49 -11.02
N GLU A 66 -4.19 -18.22 -11.08
CA GLU A 66 -3.77 -17.22 -10.09
C GLU A 66 -4.38 -17.48 -8.71
N ALA A 67 -5.66 -17.89 -8.66
CA ALA A 67 -6.32 -18.27 -7.42
C ALA A 67 -5.65 -19.49 -6.79
N LEU A 68 -5.34 -20.52 -7.58
CA LEU A 68 -4.60 -21.69 -7.12
C LEU A 68 -3.24 -21.30 -6.54
N GLU A 69 -2.46 -20.48 -7.25
CA GLU A 69 -1.17 -20.02 -6.78
C GLU A 69 -1.26 -19.23 -5.47
N ALA A 70 -2.24 -18.35 -5.35
CA ALA A 70 -2.46 -17.58 -4.12
C ALA A 70 -2.76 -18.50 -2.91
N TYR A 71 -3.63 -19.51 -3.09
CA TYR A 71 -3.92 -20.47 -2.03
C TYR A 71 -2.70 -21.31 -1.66
N ILE A 72 -1.92 -21.77 -2.64
CA ILE A 72 -0.72 -22.56 -2.38
C ILE A 72 0.31 -21.73 -1.61
N VAL A 73 0.59 -20.50 -2.05
CA VAL A 73 1.54 -19.62 -1.34
C VAL A 73 1.09 -19.37 0.10
N ASN A 74 -0.21 -19.16 0.33
CA ASN A 74 -0.75 -18.96 1.67
C ASN A 74 -0.53 -20.18 2.58
N GLU A 75 -0.84 -21.38 2.10
CA GLU A 75 -0.65 -22.61 2.88
C GLU A 75 0.83 -22.89 3.16
N LEU A 76 1.72 -22.63 2.19
CA LEU A 76 3.17 -22.76 2.38
C LEU A 76 3.75 -21.72 3.36
N SER A 77 3.25 -20.49 3.34
CA SER A 77 3.62 -19.46 4.33
C SER A 77 3.19 -19.86 5.75
N LYS A 78 1.96 -20.37 5.92
CA LYS A 78 1.50 -20.91 7.21
C LYS A 78 2.36 -22.07 7.70
N ALA A 79 2.80 -22.96 6.81
CA ALA A 79 3.72 -24.04 7.16
C ALA A 79 5.05 -23.51 7.72
N ARG A 80 5.65 -22.51 7.06
CA ARG A 80 6.88 -21.87 7.55
C ARG A 80 6.66 -21.24 8.93
N ASP A 81 5.58 -20.49 9.11
CA ASP A 81 5.32 -19.80 10.38
C ASP A 81 5.01 -20.78 11.52
N LYS A 82 4.31 -21.89 11.23
CA LYS A 82 4.10 -23.01 12.16
C LYS A 82 5.42 -23.69 12.52
N ALA A 83 6.29 -23.95 11.54
CA ALA A 83 7.61 -24.53 11.79
C ALA A 83 8.48 -23.60 12.65
N GLY A 84 8.52 -22.31 12.34
CA GLY A 84 9.28 -21.30 13.08
C GLY A 84 8.78 -21.13 14.52
N SER A 85 7.46 -21.03 14.72
CA SER A 85 6.88 -20.92 16.07
C SER A 85 7.03 -22.19 16.90
N THR A 86 7.02 -23.36 16.26
CA THR A 86 7.29 -24.65 16.93
C THR A 86 8.75 -24.74 17.37
N ALA A 87 9.69 -24.26 16.55
CA ALA A 87 11.09 -24.14 16.92
C ALA A 87 11.29 -23.14 18.07
N ASP A 88 10.75 -21.93 17.95
CA ASP A 88 10.90 -20.86 18.95
C ASP A 88 10.36 -21.25 20.33
N LYS A 89 9.19 -21.90 20.39
CA LYS A 89 8.59 -22.41 21.63
C LYS A 89 9.38 -23.54 22.29
N SER A 90 10.24 -24.23 21.53
CA SER A 90 11.04 -25.31 22.08
C SER A 90 12.36 -24.84 22.70
N PHE A 91 12.76 -23.59 22.44
CA PHE A 91 13.94 -23.00 23.06
C PHE A 91 13.62 -22.43 24.44
N ASP A 92 14.50 -22.69 25.40
CA ASP A 92 14.41 -22.12 26.74
C ASP A 92 14.44 -20.59 26.70
N GLU A 93 13.83 -19.95 27.69
CA GLU A 93 13.83 -18.48 27.82
C GLU A 93 15.24 -17.91 28.04
N THR A 94 16.16 -18.72 28.55
CA THR A 94 17.56 -18.37 28.76
C THR A 94 18.42 -18.48 27.50
N ASN A 95 17.85 -18.96 26.39
CA ASN A 95 18.57 -19.12 25.13
C ASN A 95 19.02 -17.75 24.58
N SER A 96 20.30 -17.61 24.30
CA SER A 96 20.88 -16.35 23.81
C SER A 96 20.25 -15.85 22.51
N GLY A 97 19.94 -16.76 21.58
CA GLY A 97 19.27 -16.42 20.32
C GLY A 97 17.88 -15.83 20.56
N ARG A 98 17.09 -16.49 21.42
CA ARG A 98 15.75 -16.03 21.81
C ARG A 98 15.79 -14.69 22.53
N ILE A 99 16.71 -14.52 23.50
CA ILE A 99 16.91 -13.24 24.22
C ILE A 99 17.22 -12.10 23.24
N MET A 100 18.13 -12.32 22.27
CA MET A 100 18.46 -11.29 21.27
C MET A 100 17.26 -10.90 20.40
N ALA A 101 16.44 -11.88 20.00
CA ALA A 101 15.24 -11.63 19.21
C ALA A 101 14.14 -10.92 20.00
N THR A 102 13.88 -11.31 21.25
CA THR A 102 12.84 -10.69 22.09
C THR A 102 13.22 -9.30 22.56
N THR A 103 14.50 -9.04 22.83
CA THR A 103 14.99 -7.71 23.22
C THR A 103 15.14 -6.76 22.04
N GLY A 104 15.06 -7.26 20.80
CA GLY A 104 15.30 -6.47 19.60
C GLY A 104 16.77 -6.06 19.40
N ALA A 105 17.71 -6.65 20.15
CA ALA A 105 19.13 -6.33 20.05
C ALA A 105 19.68 -6.67 18.66
N ARG A 106 19.37 -7.87 18.15
CA ARG A 106 19.67 -8.26 16.77
C ARG A 106 18.86 -9.48 16.35
N GLY A 107 18.28 -9.42 15.16
CA GLY A 107 17.44 -10.48 14.62
C GLY A 107 16.03 -10.45 15.18
N SER A 108 15.21 -11.38 14.72
CA SER A 108 13.80 -11.53 15.06
C SER A 108 13.45 -13.00 15.22
N SER A 109 12.28 -13.33 15.77
CA SER A 109 11.78 -14.71 15.83
C SER A 109 11.70 -15.37 14.45
N LEU A 110 11.50 -14.59 13.38
CA LEU A 110 11.57 -15.09 12.01
C LEU A 110 12.98 -15.63 11.66
N ASN A 111 14.04 -14.93 12.07
CA ASN A 111 15.40 -15.38 11.82
C ASN A 111 15.71 -16.69 12.55
N ILE A 112 15.26 -16.82 13.80
CA ILE A 112 15.37 -18.07 14.57
C ILE A 112 14.61 -19.19 13.86
N GLY A 113 13.37 -18.91 13.42
CA GLY A 113 12.55 -19.86 12.67
C GLY A 113 13.19 -20.33 11.37
N GLN A 114 13.92 -19.46 10.65
CA GLN A 114 14.66 -19.86 9.44
C GLN A 114 15.94 -20.65 9.75
N MET A 115 16.59 -20.37 10.88
CA MET A 115 17.81 -21.07 11.29
C MET A 115 17.53 -22.49 11.81
N ALA A 116 16.45 -22.68 12.55
CA ALA A 116 16.13 -23.95 13.22
C ALA A 116 14.88 -24.68 12.70
N GLY A 117 13.89 -23.95 12.15
CA GLY A 117 12.64 -24.51 11.66
C GLY A 117 12.71 -24.89 10.19
N ALA A 118 12.35 -23.94 9.32
CA ALA A 118 12.41 -24.08 7.86
C ALA A 118 12.60 -22.71 7.21
N LEU A 119 13.34 -22.62 6.09
CA LEU A 119 13.49 -21.35 5.35
C LEU A 119 12.17 -20.92 4.70
N GLY A 120 11.42 -21.87 4.14
CA GLY A 120 10.14 -21.65 3.45
C GLY A 120 10.27 -21.33 1.96
N GLN A 121 9.17 -20.82 1.39
CA GLN A 121 9.05 -20.55 -0.05
C GLN A 121 10.00 -19.45 -0.53
N GLN A 122 10.82 -19.75 -1.54
CA GLN A 122 11.58 -18.74 -2.27
C GLN A 122 10.74 -18.24 -3.46
N SER A 123 10.60 -16.93 -3.57
CA SER A 123 9.86 -16.28 -4.66
C SER A 123 10.80 -15.42 -5.49
N ILE A 124 10.48 -15.29 -6.78
CA ILE A 124 11.11 -14.32 -7.68
C ILE A 124 10.01 -13.39 -8.19
N ARG A 125 10.16 -12.07 -8.00
CA ARG A 125 9.17 -11.05 -8.38
C ARG A 125 7.75 -11.34 -7.84
N GLY A 126 7.67 -11.82 -6.60
CA GLY A 126 6.41 -12.14 -5.93
C GLY A 126 5.70 -13.40 -6.42
N LYS A 127 6.30 -14.17 -7.35
CA LYS A 127 5.76 -15.45 -7.83
C LYS A 127 6.68 -16.60 -7.45
N ARG A 128 6.12 -17.81 -7.37
CA ARG A 128 6.92 -19.03 -7.22
C ARG A 128 7.73 -19.29 -8.49
N ILE A 129 8.76 -20.13 -8.39
CA ILE A 129 9.66 -20.37 -9.50
C ILE A 129 8.97 -21.29 -10.51
N HIS A 130 8.50 -20.74 -11.63
CA HIS A 130 7.66 -21.48 -12.57
C HIS A 130 8.39 -22.13 -13.74
N LYS A 131 9.20 -21.35 -14.45
CA LYS A 131 9.80 -21.78 -15.72
C LYS A 131 11.20 -21.16 -15.86
N GLY A 132 12.21 -22.02 -15.88
CA GLY A 132 13.57 -21.67 -16.31
C GLY A 132 13.93 -22.35 -17.64
N TYR A 133 13.41 -23.55 -17.86
CA TYR A 133 13.60 -24.38 -19.07
C TYR A 133 12.24 -24.72 -19.71
N ASN A 134 12.16 -25.84 -20.44
CA ASN A 134 10.93 -26.36 -21.05
C ASN A 134 9.87 -26.73 -19.99
N ASN A 135 9.07 -25.74 -19.55
CA ASN A 135 7.98 -25.91 -18.58
C ASN A 135 8.39 -26.56 -17.24
N ARG A 136 9.64 -26.37 -16.82
CA ARG A 136 10.18 -26.80 -15.52
C ARG A 136 11.16 -25.79 -14.97
N ALA A 137 11.32 -25.78 -13.64
CA ALA A 137 12.26 -24.90 -12.96
C ALA A 137 13.71 -25.39 -13.14
N LEU A 138 13.96 -26.69 -12.92
CA LEU A 138 15.28 -27.32 -13.04
C LEU A 138 15.18 -28.63 -13.83
N PRO A 139 16.27 -29.09 -14.47
CA PRO A 139 16.28 -30.33 -15.25
C PRO A 139 16.08 -31.60 -14.41
N HIS A 140 16.19 -31.51 -13.08
CA HIS A 140 16.01 -32.63 -12.16
C HIS A 140 14.53 -32.90 -11.84
N TYR A 141 13.64 -31.96 -12.20
CA TYR A 141 12.20 -32.12 -12.06
C TYR A 141 11.56 -32.52 -13.40
N LYS A 142 10.40 -33.16 -13.30
CA LYS A 142 9.57 -33.49 -14.47
C LYS A 142 8.96 -32.22 -15.07
N GLU A 143 8.57 -32.29 -16.33
CA GLU A 143 7.85 -31.20 -16.97
C GLU A 143 6.50 -30.97 -16.27
N ASN A 144 6.16 -29.69 -16.05
CA ASN A 144 4.96 -29.27 -15.32
C ASN A 144 4.82 -29.87 -13.90
N ASP A 145 5.93 -30.18 -13.23
CA ASP A 145 5.89 -30.66 -11.85
C ASP A 145 5.19 -29.63 -10.94
N THR A 146 4.24 -30.11 -10.16
CA THR A 146 3.42 -29.31 -9.24
C THR A 146 3.85 -29.47 -7.79
N ASN A 147 4.90 -30.25 -7.52
CA ASN A 147 5.48 -30.38 -6.19
C ASN A 147 5.97 -29.01 -5.67
N PRO A 148 5.65 -28.63 -4.41
CA PRO A 148 6.24 -27.46 -3.76
C PRO A 148 7.77 -27.37 -3.88
N ASP A 149 8.48 -28.50 -3.75
CA ASP A 149 9.95 -28.57 -3.86
C ASP A 149 10.42 -28.12 -5.26
N ALA A 150 9.68 -28.51 -6.31
CA ALA A 150 9.98 -28.14 -7.70
C ALA A 150 9.74 -26.66 -8.01
N ARG A 151 9.01 -25.97 -7.14
CA ARG A 151 8.62 -24.56 -7.26
C ARG A 151 9.37 -23.64 -6.29
N GLY A 152 10.39 -24.16 -5.59
CA GLY A 152 11.28 -23.37 -4.74
C GLY A 152 10.90 -23.32 -3.27
N PHE A 153 10.09 -24.25 -2.76
CA PHE A 153 9.91 -24.40 -1.32
C PHE A 153 11.14 -25.07 -0.68
N VAL A 154 11.70 -24.43 0.35
CA VAL A 154 12.86 -24.94 1.10
C VAL A 154 12.38 -25.41 2.47
N LYS A 155 12.34 -26.73 2.66
CA LYS A 155 11.89 -27.36 3.91
C LYS A 155 13.02 -27.48 4.93
N SER A 156 14.26 -27.51 4.45
CA SER A 156 15.46 -27.54 5.30
C SER A 156 15.70 -26.17 5.99
N ASN A 157 16.57 -26.17 7.00
CA ASN A 157 16.98 -24.99 7.75
C ASN A 157 18.51 -24.76 7.69
N TYR A 158 18.97 -23.58 8.12
CA TYR A 158 20.42 -23.27 8.06
C TYR A 158 21.28 -24.14 8.98
N ARG A 159 20.72 -24.65 10.08
CA ARG A 159 21.46 -25.51 11.02
C ARG A 159 21.78 -26.88 10.42
N GLU A 160 20.78 -27.53 9.83
CA GLU A 160 20.89 -28.89 9.27
C GLU A 160 21.48 -28.87 7.85
N GLY A 161 21.40 -27.73 7.18
CA GLY A 161 21.96 -27.51 5.84
C GLY A 161 20.92 -27.69 4.75
N LEU A 162 21.23 -27.12 3.58
CA LEU A 162 20.36 -27.13 2.40
C LEU A 162 20.79 -28.24 1.44
N SER A 163 19.82 -28.91 0.80
CA SER A 163 20.13 -29.74 -0.36
C SER A 163 20.64 -28.88 -1.53
N THR A 164 21.32 -29.48 -2.50
CA THR A 164 21.86 -28.75 -3.67
C THR A 164 20.76 -28.04 -4.47
N LEU A 165 19.58 -28.65 -4.58
CA LEU A 165 18.42 -28.07 -5.26
C LEU A 165 17.84 -26.88 -4.47
N GLU A 166 17.67 -27.03 -3.16
CA GLU A 166 17.19 -25.95 -2.28
C GLU A 166 18.18 -24.78 -2.26
N PHE A 167 19.48 -25.07 -2.19
CA PHE A 167 20.53 -24.06 -2.23
C PHE A 167 20.45 -23.21 -3.49
N PHE A 168 20.21 -23.83 -4.65
CA PHE A 168 20.09 -23.09 -5.91
C PHE A 168 18.88 -22.17 -5.93
N PHE A 169 17.71 -22.64 -5.47
CA PHE A 169 16.52 -21.79 -5.34
C PHE A 169 16.70 -20.67 -4.32
N HIS A 170 17.36 -20.94 -3.20
CA HIS A 170 17.68 -19.94 -2.21
C HIS A 170 18.66 -18.88 -2.75
N ALA A 171 19.67 -19.29 -3.51
CA ALA A 171 20.61 -18.37 -4.16
C ALA A 171 19.91 -17.47 -5.19
N MET A 172 18.90 -17.98 -5.91
CA MET A 172 18.08 -17.16 -6.82
C MET A 172 17.32 -16.06 -6.07
N GLY A 173 16.63 -16.41 -4.99
CA GLY A 173 15.92 -15.42 -4.15
C GLY A 173 16.87 -14.41 -3.52
N GLY A 174 18.01 -14.86 -3.00
CA GLY A 174 19.05 -13.98 -2.47
C GLY A 174 19.63 -13.01 -3.52
N ARG A 175 19.82 -13.48 -4.76
CA ARG A 175 20.30 -12.63 -5.87
C ARG A 175 19.31 -11.51 -6.19
N GLU A 176 18.02 -11.80 -6.21
CA GLU A 176 17.00 -10.76 -6.43
C GLU A 176 17.10 -9.66 -5.38
N GLY A 177 17.16 -10.02 -4.09
CA GLY A 177 17.29 -9.04 -3.01
C GLY A 177 18.55 -8.17 -3.13
N LEU A 178 19.69 -8.75 -3.52
CA LEU A 178 20.93 -8.00 -3.75
C LEU A 178 20.84 -7.04 -4.93
N VAL A 179 20.22 -7.46 -6.04
CA VAL A 179 20.02 -6.61 -7.22
C VAL A 179 19.06 -5.47 -6.89
N ASP A 180 17.96 -5.75 -6.20
CA ASP A 180 16.99 -4.75 -5.79
C ASP A 180 17.62 -3.72 -4.86
N THR A 181 18.48 -4.15 -3.93
CA THR A 181 19.22 -3.23 -3.06
C THR A 181 20.06 -2.24 -3.87
N ALA A 182 20.78 -2.72 -4.90
CA ALA A 182 21.62 -1.88 -5.74
C ALA A 182 20.79 -0.89 -6.59
N VAL A 183 19.74 -1.36 -7.26
CA VAL A 183 18.90 -0.53 -8.15
C VAL A 183 18.13 0.52 -7.34
N ARG A 184 17.56 0.13 -6.20
CA ARG A 184 16.69 1.04 -5.45
C ARG A 184 17.47 2.10 -4.70
N THR A 185 18.71 1.83 -4.27
CA THR A 185 19.59 2.85 -3.66
C THR A 185 19.84 4.03 -4.60
N GLN A 186 20.05 3.75 -5.90
CA GLN A 186 20.20 4.80 -6.90
C GLN A 186 18.90 5.62 -7.06
N GLN A 187 17.75 4.94 -7.10
CA GLN A 187 16.45 5.60 -7.28
C GLN A 187 16.07 6.46 -6.07
N SER A 188 16.28 5.98 -4.84
CA SER A 188 16.01 6.72 -3.61
C SER A 188 16.92 7.95 -3.50
N GLY A 189 18.21 7.80 -3.78
CA GLY A 189 19.16 8.92 -3.76
C GLY A 189 18.82 9.99 -4.81
N TYR A 190 18.41 9.58 -6.01
CA TYR A 190 17.95 10.52 -7.04
C TYR A 190 16.66 11.24 -6.63
N MET A 191 15.69 10.53 -6.03
CA MET A 191 14.46 11.11 -5.51
C MET A 191 14.76 12.13 -4.40
N GLN A 192 15.61 11.78 -3.44
CA GLN A 192 16.03 12.66 -2.35
C GLN A 192 16.66 13.94 -2.89
N ARG A 193 17.60 13.83 -3.85
CA ARG A 193 18.19 15.01 -4.51
C ARG A 193 17.13 15.91 -5.17
N ARG A 194 16.13 15.32 -5.83
CA ARG A 194 15.04 16.08 -6.45
C ARG A 194 14.17 16.81 -5.43
N LEU A 195 13.85 16.15 -4.31
CA LEU A 195 13.14 16.79 -3.20
C LEU A 195 13.94 17.97 -2.65
N ILE A 196 15.22 17.77 -2.35
CA ILE A 196 16.10 18.83 -1.85
C ILE A 196 16.10 20.01 -2.81
N ASN A 197 16.35 19.79 -4.10
CA ASN A 197 16.40 20.87 -5.08
C ASN A 197 15.08 21.64 -5.21
N ALA A 198 13.93 20.99 -4.95
CA ALA A 198 12.62 21.63 -5.03
C ALA A 198 12.26 22.41 -3.76
N LEU A 199 12.73 21.94 -2.59
CA LEU A 199 12.35 22.46 -1.28
C LEU A 199 13.43 23.35 -0.64
N GLU A 200 14.67 23.37 -1.15
CA GLU A 200 15.84 24.01 -0.51
C GLU A 200 15.66 25.48 -0.13
N HIS A 201 14.80 26.17 -0.86
CA HIS A 201 14.56 27.59 -0.69
C HIS A 201 13.39 27.93 0.23
N LEU A 202 12.61 26.94 0.68
CA LEU A 202 11.50 27.17 1.60
C LEU A 202 12.02 27.35 3.02
N LYS A 203 11.65 28.48 3.61
CA LYS A 203 12.01 28.84 4.98
C LYS A 203 10.82 29.43 5.72
N LEU A 204 10.89 29.39 7.04
CA LEU A 204 9.95 30.08 7.91
C LEU A 204 10.31 31.57 8.01
N GLU A 205 9.34 32.45 7.83
CA GLU A 205 9.49 33.88 8.08
C GLU A 205 9.03 34.27 9.50
N TYR A 206 9.39 35.48 9.95
CA TYR A 206 9.09 35.97 11.30
C TYR A 206 7.62 36.11 11.65
N ASP A 207 6.74 36.10 10.63
CA ASP A 207 5.29 36.11 10.80
C ASP A 207 4.69 34.69 10.94
N GLY A 208 5.53 33.65 10.95
CA GLY A 208 5.11 32.24 11.06
C GLY A 208 4.70 31.62 9.72
N THR A 209 4.74 32.37 8.62
CA THR A 209 4.44 31.86 7.28
C THR A 209 5.65 31.12 6.70
N VAL A 210 5.38 30.12 5.85
CA VAL A 210 6.41 29.46 5.04
C VAL A 210 6.39 30.07 3.64
N ARG A 211 7.53 30.59 3.19
CA ARG A 211 7.62 31.30 1.91
C ARG A 211 8.70 30.76 1.00
N ASP A 212 8.49 30.97 -0.29
CA ASP A 212 9.53 30.84 -1.30
C ASP A 212 10.44 32.09 -1.33
N PRO A 213 11.56 32.09 -2.10
CA PRO A 213 12.45 33.25 -2.22
C PRO A 213 11.81 34.52 -2.76
N HIS A 214 10.69 34.41 -3.48
CA HIS A 214 10.00 35.53 -4.10
C HIS A 214 8.93 36.12 -3.17
N GLY A 215 8.77 35.54 -1.98
CA GLY A 215 7.77 35.96 -1.00
C GLY A 215 6.37 35.38 -1.25
N HIS A 216 6.21 34.42 -2.17
CA HIS A 216 4.97 33.66 -2.28
C HIS A 216 4.81 32.79 -1.04
N ILE A 217 3.62 32.87 -0.44
CA ILE A 217 3.28 32.09 0.75
C ILE A 217 2.86 30.69 0.31
N ILE A 218 3.53 29.66 0.84
CA ILE A 218 3.18 28.25 0.64
C ILE A 218 2.26 27.78 1.77
N GLN A 219 2.59 28.14 3.02
CA GLN A 219 1.75 27.87 4.20
C GLN A 219 1.60 29.14 5.02
N PHE A 220 0.38 29.45 5.46
CA PHE A 220 0.12 30.56 6.38
C PHE A 220 0.68 30.32 7.78
N LEU A 221 0.73 29.06 8.20
CA LEU A 221 1.33 28.62 9.44
C LEU A 221 2.00 27.27 9.15
N TYR A 222 3.26 27.12 9.55
CA TYR A 222 3.99 25.88 9.32
C TYR A 222 3.24 24.68 9.91
N GLY A 223 2.96 23.68 9.06
CA GLY A 223 2.26 22.46 9.49
C GLY A 223 0.85 22.69 10.05
N GLU A 224 0.22 23.83 9.74
CA GLU A 224 -1.09 24.27 10.27
C GLU A 224 -1.16 24.44 11.81
N ASP A 225 -0.05 24.25 12.53
CA ASP A 225 0.01 24.36 14.00
C ASP A 225 1.22 25.13 14.55
N GLY A 226 2.22 25.45 13.72
CA GLY A 226 3.40 26.22 14.10
C GLY A 226 4.33 25.49 15.08
N THR A 227 4.24 24.17 15.17
CA THR A 227 5.05 23.37 16.10
C THR A 227 6.26 22.76 15.38
N ASP A 228 7.43 22.81 16.02
CA ASP A 228 8.64 22.14 15.55
C ASP A 228 8.54 20.63 15.83
N VAL A 229 8.65 19.82 14.78
CA VAL A 229 8.61 18.37 14.85
C VAL A 229 9.66 17.81 15.82
N ALA A 230 10.88 18.35 15.83
CA ALA A 230 11.98 17.84 16.66
C ALA A 230 11.79 18.15 18.15
N LYS A 231 11.00 19.20 18.46
CA LYS A 231 10.69 19.61 19.84
C LYS A 231 9.35 19.06 20.32
N SER A 232 8.57 18.46 19.42
CA SER A 232 7.28 17.84 19.71
C SER A 232 7.43 16.44 20.31
N ASP A 233 6.46 16.03 21.13
CA ASP A 233 6.36 14.67 21.65
C ASP A 233 5.42 13.86 20.75
N HIS A 234 5.99 13.13 19.78
CA HIS A 234 5.25 12.34 18.79
C HIS A 234 4.25 13.18 17.98
N GLY A 235 4.66 14.39 17.58
CA GLY A 235 3.85 15.28 16.76
C GLY A 235 2.91 16.19 17.57
N GLU A 236 2.85 16.09 18.89
CA GLU A 236 2.11 17.04 19.74
C GLU A 236 3.07 17.99 20.48
N ALA A 237 2.67 19.25 20.67
CA ALA A 237 3.49 20.22 21.39
C ALA A 237 3.84 19.76 22.83
N PHE A 238 2.93 19.05 23.48
CA PHE A 238 3.15 18.35 24.75
C PHE A 238 2.04 17.30 24.96
N ARG A 239 2.35 16.23 25.70
CA ARG A 239 1.33 15.26 26.17
C ARG A 239 0.81 15.63 27.55
N ILE A 240 -0.46 16.00 27.62
CA ILE A 240 -1.09 16.46 28.85
C ILE A 240 -1.24 15.34 29.88
N GLU A 241 -1.45 14.10 29.44
CA GLU A 241 -1.62 12.92 30.29
C GLU A 241 -0.35 12.66 31.13
N ARG A 242 0.82 12.75 30.49
CA ARG A 242 2.12 12.58 31.18
C ARG A 242 2.35 13.67 32.22
N LEU A 243 1.91 14.90 31.94
CA LEU A 243 2.03 16.00 32.90
C LEU A 243 1.10 15.76 34.10
N ILE A 244 -0.13 15.33 33.85
CA ILE A 244 -1.10 14.97 34.90
C ILE A 244 -0.58 13.82 35.75
N GLU A 245 -0.08 12.74 35.14
CA GLU A 245 0.51 11.59 35.85
C GLU A 245 1.68 12.03 36.74
N SER A 246 2.58 12.86 36.21
CA SER A 246 3.73 13.35 36.97
C SER A 246 3.34 14.19 38.18
N GLU A 247 2.30 15.02 38.06
CA GLU A 247 1.82 15.85 39.17
C GLU A 247 0.95 15.03 40.14
N THR A 248 0.23 14.01 39.68
CA THR A 248 -0.57 13.13 40.54
C THR A 248 0.28 12.41 41.59
N ILE A 249 1.55 12.14 41.31
CA ILE A 249 2.50 11.53 42.26
C ILE A 249 2.85 12.49 43.41
N VAL A 250 2.84 13.81 43.15
CA VAL A 250 3.29 14.86 44.07
C VAL A 250 2.13 15.57 44.76
N ASP A 251 0.97 15.61 44.10
CA ASP A 251 -0.20 16.32 44.57
C ASP A 251 -0.87 15.62 45.77
N SER A 252 -1.15 16.39 46.81
CA SER A 252 -1.79 15.94 48.05
C SER A 252 -3.02 16.81 48.42
N GLY A 253 -3.43 17.71 47.52
CA GLY A 253 -4.49 18.68 47.79
C GLY A 253 -5.92 18.15 47.58
N LYS A 254 -6.90 18.97 47.96
CA LYS A 254 -8.32 18.71 47.68
C LYS A 254 -8.64 18.97 46.20
N LYS A 255 -9.45 18.08 45.62
CA LYS A 255 -9.87 18.15 44.21
C LYS A 255 -10.45 19.53 43.85
N ALA A 256 -9.99 20.09 42.74
CA ALA A 256 -10.50 21.34 42.20
C ALA A 256 -11.97 21.21 41.74
N THR A 257 -12.71 22.31 41.76
CA THR A 257 -14.07 22.34 41.19
C THR A 257 -14.03 22.59 39.69
N LYS A 258 -15.09 22.21 38.95
CA LYS A 258 -15.16 22.38 37.49
C LYS A 258 -15.02 23.85 37.05
N GLU A 259 -15.47 24.78 37.89
CA GLU A 259 -15.39 26.22 37.64
C GLU A 259 -13.92 26.69 37.67
N ASP A 260 -13.15 26.27 38.68
CA ASP A 260 -11.73 26.57 38.79
C ASP A 260 -10.95 26.07 37.56
N ILE A 261 -11.24 24.84 37.11
CA ILE A 261 -10.59 24.21 35.94
C ILE A 261 -10.83 25.04 34.69
N SER A 262 -12.07 25.51 34.50
CA SER A 262 -12.44 26.31 33.33
C SER A 262 -11.77 27.69 33.32
N GLU A 263 -11.56 28.29 34.50
CA GLU A 263 -10.90 29.58 34.66
C GLU A 263 -9.40 29.47 34.35
N PHE A 264 -8.72 28.48 34.95
CA PHE A 264 -7.30 28.23 34.70
C PHE A 264 -7.05 27.81 33.24
N ALA A 265 -7.88 26.94 32.67
CA ALA A 265 -7.78 26.58 31.26
C ALA A 265 -7.88 27.83 30.37
N LYS A 266 -8.93 28.65 30.53
CA LYS A 266 -9.08 29.90 29.75
C LYS A 266 -7.94 30.88 29.92
N LYS A 267 -7.28 30.90 31.08
CA LYS A 267 -6.12 31.77 31.34
C LYS A 267 -4.88 31.32 30.55
N TYR A 268 -4.57 30.03 30.57
CA TYR A 268 -3.32 29.49 30.01
C TYR A 268 -3.44 28.98 28.56
N THR A 269 -4.65 28.75 28.04
CA THR A 269 -4.87 28.24 26.67
C THR A 269 -5.12 29.33 25.62
N LYS A 270 -5.00 30.63 25.96
CA LYS A 270 -5.30 31.73 25.00
C LYS A 270 -4.46 31.70 23.73
N THR A 271 -3.23 31.20 23.84
CA THR A 271 -2.26 31.09 22.74
C THR A 271 -2.31 29.75 22.03
N PHE A 272 -3.12 28.80 22.50
CA PHE A 272 -3.22 27.46 21.95
C PHE A 272 -4.19 27.43 20.77
N ASN A 273 -3.98 26.48 19.86
CA ASN A 273 -4.97 26.20 18.83
C ASN A 273 -6.27 25.63 19.46
N PRO A 274 -7.42 25.72 18.77
CA PRO A 274 -8.70 25.24 19.31
C PRO A 274 -8.68 23.75 19.68
N ARG A 275 -7.94 22.94 18.92
CA ARG A 275 -7.78 21.50 19.16
C ARG A 275 -7.08 21.21 20.49
N LEU A 276 -5.90 21.79 20.72
CA LEU A 276 -5.13 21.61 21.95
C LEU A 276 -5.87 22.21 23.14
N THR A 277 -6.57 23.33 22.95
CA THR A 277 -7.43 23.90 23.99
C THR A 277 -8.49 22.91 24.45
N LYS A 278 -9.17 22.24 23.51
CA LYS A 278 -10.18 21.24 23.83
C LYS A 278 -9.56 20.02 24.52
N MET A 279 -8.45 19.51 24.01
CA MET A 279 -7.74 18.37 24.61
C MET A 279 -7.31 18.65 26.05
N VAL A 280 -6.74 19.83 26.32
CA VAL A 280 -6.35 20.24 27.67
C VAL A 280 -7.57 20.36 28.58
N GLN A 281 -8.68 20.94 28.10
CA GLN A 281 -9.91 21.04 28.90
C GLN A 281 -10.47 19.66 29.27
N ASP A 282 -10.57 18.76 28.29
CA ASP A 282 -11.10 17.42 28.49
C ASP A 282 -10.21 16.63 29.47
N ALA A 283 -8.89 16.65 29.27
CA ALA A 283 -7.94 15.96 30.15
C ALA A 283 -7.91 16.51 31.58
N LEU A 284 -8.01 17.85 31.76
CA LEU A 284 -8.06 18.46 33.08
C LEU A 284 -9.38 18.18 33.83
N LEU A 285 -10.49 17.99 33.12
CA LEU A 285 -11.77 17.61 33.72
C LEU A 285 -11.76 16.16 34.25
N GLU A 286 -11.00 15.29 33.60
CA GLU A 286 -10.78 13.91 34.06
C GLU A 286 -9.70 13.84 35.17
N ALA A 287 -8.78 14.81 35.20
CA ALA A 287 -7.74 14.89 36.20
C ALA A 287 -8.30 15.14 37.60
N LYS A 288 -7.97 14.25 38.55
CA LYS A 288 -8.37 14.36 39.97
C LYS A 288 -7.39 15.24 40.77
N LEU A 289 -6.89 16.31 40.17
CA LEU A 289 -5.86 17.18 40.76
C LEU A 289 -6.46 18.30 41.62
N SER A 290 -5.63 18.83 42.52
CA SER A 290 -5.91 20.02 43.31
C SER A 290 -5.75 21.31 42.50
N LYS A 291 -6.24 22.43 43.03
CA LYS A 291 -6.11 23.73 42.35
C LYS A 291 -4.65 24.09 42.02
N GLU A 292 -3.73 23.83 42.96
CA GLU A 292 -2.29 24.09 42.79
C GLU A 292 -1.65 23.13 41.77
N GLY A 293 -2.06 21.85 41.80
CA GLY A 293 -1.61 20.85 40.82
C GLY A 293 -2.02 21.23 39.39
N ILE A 294 -3.27 21.68 39.21
CA ILE A 294 -3.78 22.12 37.91
C ILE A 294 -3.04 23.36 37.40
N GLU A 295 -2.80 24.35 38.27
CA GLU A 295 -2.05 25.55 37.88
C GLU A 295 -0.61 25.21 37.44
N LYS A 296 0.07 24.30 38.15
CA LYS A 296 1.42 23.82 37.76
C LYS A 296 1.40 23.10 36.42
N VAL A 297 0.44 22.20 36.20
CA VAL A 297 0.28 21.48 34.93
C VAL A 297 0.04 22.46 33.78
N CYS A 298 -0.89 23.42 33.94
CA CYS A 298 -1.17 24.44 32.94
C CYS A 298 0.05 25.34 32.66
N LYS A 299 0.79 25.74 33.70
CA LYS A 299 2.01 26.55 33.56
C LYS A 299 3.10 25.80 32.81
N LYS A 300 3.31 24.52 33.14
CA LYS A 300 4.29 23.65 32.48
C LYS A 300 3.89 23.34 31.04
N ALA A 301 2.60 23.13 30.78
CA ALA A 301 2.05 22.97 29.45
C ALA A 301 2.30 24.21 28.57
N LEU A 302 2.05 25.42 29.09
CA LEU A 302 2.36 26.66 28.39
C LEU A 302 3.88 26.80 28.12
N GLU A 303 4.72 26.49 29.10
CA GLU A 303 6.18 26.52 28.93
C GLU A 303 6.66 25.54 27.84
N LEU A 304 6.14 24.31 27.84
CA LEU A 304 6.47 23.31 26.82
C LEU A 304 5.96 23.72 25.45
N TYR A 305 4.75 24.29 25.37
CA TYR A 305 4.19 24.82 24.12
C TYR A 305 5.06 25.92 23.51
N GLU A 306 5.47 26.91 24.31
CA GLU A 306 6.35 27.98 23.83
C GLU A 306 7.72 27.44 23.38
N LYS A 307 8.26 26.43 24.08
CA LYS A 307 9.50 25.75 23.66
C LYS A 307 9.33 24.94 22.38
N ALA A 308 8.14 24.38 22.16
CA ALA A 308 7.84 23.54 20.99
C ALA A 308 7.57 24.34 19.72
N LYS A 309 7.40 25.67 19.80
CA LYS A 309 7.20 26.50 18.61
C LYS A 309 8.39 26.45 17.66
N VAL A 310 8.07 26.47 16.36
CA VAL A 310 9.05 26.57 15.30
C VAL A 310 9.76 27.94 15.34
N GLU A 311 11.05 27.95 15.02
CA GLU A 311 11.87 29.16 15.04
C GLU A 311 11.91 29.84 13.65
N PRO A 312 11.65 31.15 13.55
CA PRO A 312 11.85 31.90 12.32
C PRO A 312 13.26 31.77 11.74
N GLY A 313 13.35 31.68 10.41
CA GLY A 313 14.61 31.48 9.69
C GLY A 313 15.01 30.01 9.50
N GLN A 314 14.29 29.05 10.10
CA GLN A 314 14.55 27.63 9.90
C GLN A 314 14.29 27.23 8.44
N ALA A 315 15.24 26.49 7.86
CA ALA A 315 15.15 25.95 6.50
C ALA A 315 14.24 24.70 6.46
N VAL A 316 12.95 24.90 6.74
CA VAL A 316 11.92 23.85 6.86
C VAL A 316 11.83 22.96 5.61
N GLY A 317 12.12 23.50 4.43
CA GLY A 317 12.11 22.74 3.19
C GLY A 317 13.20 21.66 3.12
N ILE A 318 14.43 21.97 3.55
CA ILE A 318 15.55 21.01 3.55
C ILE A 318 15.27 19.88 4.54
N VAL A 319 14.81 20.23 5.75
CA VAL A 319 14.47 19.25 6.80
C VAL A 319 13.38 18.30 6.28
N THR A 320 12.36 18.86 5.63
CA THR A 320 11.27 18.08 5.00
C THR A 320 11.80 17.14 3.91
N ALA A 321 12.64 17.65 3.00
CA ALA A 321 13.19 16.87 1.91
C ALA A 321 14.04 15.69 2.40
N GLN A 322 14.83 15.89 3.47
CA GLN A 322 15.61 14.83 4.11
C GLN A 322 14.71 13.83 4.84
N SER A 323 13.73 14.31 5.60
CA SER A 323 12.82 13.48 6.39
C SER A 323 11.95 12.56 5.53
N ILE A 324 11.65 12.94 4.29
CA ILE A 324 10.93 12.09 3.32
C ILE A 324 11.90 11.29 2.45
N GLY A 325 13.05 11.87 2.10
CA GLY A 325 14.02 11.27 1.19
C GLY A 325 14.84 10.14 1.79
N GLU A 326 15.30 10.29 3.04
CA GLU A 326 16.13 9.29 3.73
C GLU A 326 15.37 7.98 3.97
N PRO A 327 14.12 7.98 4.47
CA PRO A 327 13.36 6.72 4.64
C PRO A 327 13.16 5.97 3.33
N GLY A 328 13.14 6.67 2.19
CA GLY A 328 13.10 6.06 0.84
C GLY A 328 14.23 5.06 0.59
N THR A 329 15.38 5.20 1.28
CA THR A 329 16.47 4.21 1.24
C THR A 329 16.13 2.93 2.01
N GLN A 330 15.40 3.05 3.12
CA GLN A 330 14.98 1.93 3.98
C GLN A 330 13.75 1.18 3.44
N MET A 331 12.87 1.87 2.71
CA MET A 331 11.70 1.26 2.03
C MET A 331 12.06 0.14 1.06
N THR A 332 13.32 0.09 0.63
CA THR A 332 13.81 -0.86 -0.37
C THR A 332 13.95 -2.28 0.16
N LEU A 333 14.07 -2.44 1.49
CA LEU A 333 14.36 -3.72 2.14
C LEU A 333 13.12 -4.43 2.69
N ARG A 334 12.00 -3.71 2.94
CA ARG A 334 10.82 -4.25 3.65
C ARG A 334 9.64 -4.67 2.77
N THR A 335 9.64 -4.34 1.48
CA THR A 335 8.45 -4.49 0.60
C THR A 335 7.99 -5.93 0.34
N PHE A 336 8.83 -6.95 0.57
CA PHE A 336 8.52 -8.33 0.14
C PHE A 336 8.16 -9.30 1.28
N HIS A 337 8.27 -8.88 2.55
CA HIS A 337 7.92 -9.77 3.67
C HIS A 337 6.41 -9.91 3.91
N PHE A 338 5.59 -9.05 3.31
CA PHE A 338 4.13 -9.14 3.28
C PHE A 338 3.61 -9.82 2.01
N ALA A 339 4.30 -10.86 1.53
CA ALA A 339 3.76 -11.78 0.52
C ALA A 339 2.65 -12.66 1.12
N GLY A 340 1.55 -12.02 1.50
CA GLY A 340 0.34 -12.63 2.03
C GLY A 340 -0.85 -11.84 1.50
N ILE A 341 -1.49 -12.40 0.46
CA ILE A 341 -2.84 -12.08 -0.04
C ILE A 341 -3.29 -10.64 0.23
N ARG A 342 -2.65 -9.64 -0.39
CA ARG A 342 -3.43 -8.46 -0.79
C ARG A 342 -3.99 -8.81 -2.16
N GLU A 343 -5.31 -8.96 -2.28
CA GLU A 343 -6.04 -9.18 -3.55
C GLU A 343 -5.80 -8.05 -4.57
N ARG A 344 -5.08 -6.99 -4.16
CA ARG A 344 -4.77 -5.79 -4.92
C ARG A 344 -3.29 -5.80 -5.34
N ASN A 345 -3.05 -5.85 -6.65
CA ASN A 345 -1.74 -5.51 -7.24
C ASN A 345 -1.57 -3.98 -7.21
N VAL A 346 -1.28 -3.41 -6.04
CA VAL A 346 -1.01 -1.98 -5.88
C VAL A 346 0.50 -1.77 -5.88
N THR A 347 0.99 -0.76 -6.58
CA THR A 347 2.37 -0.31 -6.43
C THR A 347 2.57 0.18 -5.00
N LEU A 348 3.48 -0.46 -4.27
CA LEU A 348 3.81 -0.12 -2.88
C LEU A 348 5.27 0.31 -2.77
N GLY A 349 5.59 1.03 -1.69
CA GLY A 349 6.94 1.41 -1.36
C GLY A 349 7.50 2.55 -2.23
N LEU A 350 8.81 2.52 -2.48
CA LEU A 350 9.53 3.56 -3.21
C LEU A 350 8.96 3.85 -4.63
N PRO A 351 8.58 2.87 -5.47
CA PRO A 351 7.99 3.15 -6.77
C PRO A 351 6.72 4.01 -6.71
N ARG A 352 5.87 3.79 -5.69
CA ARG A 352 4.65 4.57 -5.48
C ARG A 352 4.96 5.97 -5.00
N LEU A 353 5.92 6.12 -4.07
CA LEU A 353 6.39 7.42 -3.61
C LEU A 353 6.94 8.26 -4.78
N ILE A 354 7.75 7.65 -5.66
CA ILE A 354 8.26 8.30 -6.88
C ILE A 354 7.11 8.72 -7.80
N GLU A 355 6.10 7.87 -7.98
CA GLU A 355 4.94 8.15 -8.83
C GLU A 355 4.12 9.36 -8.34
N LEU A 356 3.94 9.47 -7.02
CA LEU A 356 3.25 10.59 -6.36
C LEU A 356 4.05 11.89 -6.52
N VAL A 357 5.35 11.87 -6.18
CA VAL A 357 6.27 13.01 -6.31
C VAL A 357 6.46 13.42 -7.78
N ASP A 358 6.36 12.47 -8.71
CA ASP A 358 6.35 12.70 -10.15
C ASP A 358 5.04 13.33 -10.66
N ALA A 359 3.98 13.37 -9.84
CA ALA A 359 2.64 13.78 -10.23
C ALA A 359 2.18 13.10 -11.55
N ARG A 360 2.41 11.78 -11.67
CA ARG A 360 2.09 11.07 -12.92
C ARG A 360 0.60 11.14 -13.23
N LYS A 361 0.27 11.50 -14.47
CA LYS A 361 -1.13 11.63 -14.94
C LYS A 361 -1.92 10.32 -14.86
N LYS A 362 -1.24 9.20 -15.15
CA LYS A 362 -1.80 7.85 -15.02
C LYS A 362 -0.83 7.02 -14.16
N PRO A 363 -1.26 6.57 -12.97
CA PRO A 363 -0.46 5.68 -12.14
C PRO A 363 -0.27 4.32 -12.82
N LEU A 364 0.73 3.54 -12.39
CA LEU A 364 0.96 2.19 -12.94
C LEU A 364 -0.20 1.23 -12.63
N THR A 365 -0.76 1.33 -11.43
CA THR A 365 -1.86 0.49 -10.94
C THR A 365 -2.97 1.39 -10.39
N PRO A 366 -3.78 2.04 -11.26
CA PRO A 366 -4.91 2.86 -10.81
C PRO A 366 -5.94 1.99 -10.12
N THR A 367 -6.44 2.44 -8.97
CA THR A 367 -7.49 1.75 -8.21
C THR A 367 -8.46 2.73 -7.59
N MET A 368 -9.72 2.34 -7.48
CA MET A 368 -10.74 3.09 -6.74
C MET A 368 -11.46 2.22 -5.73
N ASP A 369 -11.85 2.83 -4.62
CA ASP A 369 -12.78 2.30 -3.64
C ASP A 369 -14.07 3.11 -3.71
N ILE A 370 -15.16 2.44 -4.07
CA ILE A 370 -16.47 3.02 -4.37
C ILE A 370 -17.47 2.49 -3.35
N TYR A 371 -17.97 3.38 -2.50
CA TYR A 371 -18.97 3.05 -1.49
C TYR A 371 -20.38 3.22 -2.08
N LEU A 372 -21.30 2.40 -1.61
CA LEU A 372 -22.68 2.38 -2.09
C LEU A 372 -23.58 3.26 -1.22
N GLU A 373 -24.71 3.72 -1.76
CA GLU A 373 -25.72 4.42 -0.96
C GLU A 373 -26.35 3.48 0.09
N PRO A 374 -26.86 4.00 1.22
CA PRO A 374 -27.43 3.18 2.31
C PRO A 374 -28.48 2.14 1.89
N LYS A 375 -29.24 2.39 0.81
CA LYS A 375 -30.24 1.48 0.24
C LYS A 375 -29.64 0.24 -0.46
N PHE A 376 -28.37 0.34 -0.87
CA PHE A 376 -27.63 -0.66 -1.65
C PHE A 376 -26.52 -1.32 -0.80
N LYS A 377 -26.01 -0.63 0.23
CA LYS A 377 -24.90 -1.07 1.12
C LYS A 377 -25.03 -2.48 1.69
N LYS A 378 -26.24 -2.93 2.07
CA LYS A 378 -26.45 -4.24 2.72
C LYS A 378 -26.81 -5.38 1.75
N SER A 379 -27.17 -5.07 0.51
CA SER A 379 -27.62 -6.08 -0.45
C SER A 379 -26.52 -6.41 -1.46
N LYS A 380 -26.04 -7.64 -1.42
CA LYS A 380 -25.02 -8.15 -2.34
C LYS A 380 -25.47 -8.11 -3.80
N GLU A 381 -26.74 -8.44 -4.07
CA GLU A 381 -27.30 -8.48 -5.43
C GLU A 381 -27.28 -7.09 -6.08
N LYS A 382 -27.68 -6.08 -5.30
CA LYS A 382 -27.64 -4.68 -5.69
C LYS A 382 -26.20 -4.18 -5.92
N ALA A 383 -25.26 -4.57 -5.06
CA ALA A 383 -23.84 -4.26 -5.25
C ALA A 383 -23.30 -4.88 -6.55
N ILE A 384 -23.71 -6.11 -6.88
CA ILE A 384 -23.34 -6.78 -8.14
C ILE A 384 -23.92 -6.04 -9.36
N GLN A 385 -25.14 -5.53 -9.26
CA GLN A 385 -25.76 -4.75 -10.32
C GLN A 385 -24.94 -3.48 -10.62
N VAL A 386 -24.64 -2.69 -9.59
CA VAL A 386 -23.84 -1.46 -9.73
C VAL A 386 -22.43 -1.79 -10.24
N ALA A 387 -21.80 -2.86 -9.75
CA ALA A 387 -20.48 -3.30 -10.21
C ALA A 387 -20.45 -3.66 -11.70
N ARG A 388 -21.52 -4.27 -12.23
CA ARG A 388 -21.65 -4.58 -13.66
C ARG A 388 -21.80 -3.33 -14.52
N GLU A 389 -22.46 -2.30 -14.00
CA GLU A 389 -22.59 -1.01 -14.68
C GLU A 389 -21.27 -0.23 -14.72
N ILE A 390 -20.40 -0.43 -13.73
CA ILE A 390 -19.06 0.19 -13.69
C ILE A 390 -18.08 -0.54 -14.62
N LEU A 391 -18.13 -1.86 -14.68
CA LEU A 391 -17.14 -2.70 -15.38
C LEU A 391 -17.02 -2.36 -16.88
N HIS A 392 -15.81 -2.00 -17.33
CA HIS A 392 -15.56 -1.74 -18.74
C HIS A 392 -15.74 -3.00 -19.59
N THR A 393 -16.74 -2.97 -20.46
CA THR A 393 -17.03 -4.09 -21.36
C THR A 393 -16.76 -3.69 -22.80
N LYS A 394 -15.69 -4.27 -23.34
CA LYS A 394 -15.32 -4.23 -24.76
C LYS A 394 -15.88 -5.45 -25.48
N ILE A 395 -16.06 -5.32 -26.79
CA ILE A 395 -16.56 -6.40 -27.67
C ILE A 395 -15.67 -7.66 -27.56
N ILE A 396 -14.34 -7.51 -27.47
CA ILE A 396 -13.40 -8.64 -27.30
C ILE A 396 -13.73 -9.53 -26.09
N ALA A 397 -14.28 -8.94 -25.02
CA ALA A 397 -14.59 -9.68 -23.81
C ALA A 397 -15.90 -10.48 -23.91
N LEU A 398 -16.74 -10.20 -24.90
CA LEU A 398 -18.03 -10.85 -25.12
C LEU A 398 -17.98 -11.96 -26.19
N ILE A 399 -16.89 -12.00 -26.96
CA ILE A 399 -16.73 -12.91 -28.09
C ILE A 399 -16.18 -14.28 -27.67
N SER A 400 -16.62 -15.31 -28.39
CA SER A 400 -16.06 -16.67 -28.41
C SER A 400 -15.02 -16.83 -29.51
N SER A 401 -15.37 -16.49 -30.76
CA SER A 401 -14.47 -16.47 -31.90
C SER A 401 -14.82 -15.35 -32.88
N THR A 402 -13.82 -14.91 -33.65
CA THR A 402 -14.03 -13.99 -34.77
C THR A 402 -13.62 -14.71 -36.05
N GLU A 403 -14.52 -14.77 -37.01
CA GLU A 403 -14.25 -15.29 -38.36
C GLU A 403 -14.15 -14.10 -39.31
N THR A 404 -13.15 -14.12 -40.21
CA THR A 404 -12.95 -13.06 -41.20
C THR A 404 -12.56 -13.67 -42.53
N ASP A 405 -13.18 -13.21 -43.62
CA ASP A 405 -12.86 -13.64 -44.99
C ASP A 405 -11.72 -12.81 -45.62
N TYR A 406 -11.07 -11.94 -44.83
CA TYR A 406 -9.96 -11.06 -45.26
C TYR A 406 -10.24 -10.15 -46.47
N SER A 407 -11.50 -10.08 -46.94
CA SER A 407 -11.93 -9.28 -48.09
C SER A 407 -13.15 -8.38 -47.78
N THR A 408 -14.22 -8.93 -47.21
CA THR A 408 -15.50 -8.19 -47.07
C THR A 408 -16.30 -8.45 -45.80
N LYS A 409 -16.07 -9.57 -45.10
CA LYS A 409 -16.91 -10.00 -43.97
C LYS A 409 -16.13 -10.22 -42.68
N ILE A 410 -16.68 -9.72 -41.58
CA ILE A 410 -16.25 -9.98 -40.21
C ILE A 410 -17.44 -10.54 -39.43
N LYS A 411 -17.35 -11.78 -38.99
CA LYS A 411 -18.38 -12.43 -38.18
C LYS A 411 -17.91 -12.56 -36.74
N LEU A 412 -18.72 -12.03 -35.82
CA LEU A 412 -18.47 -12.02 -34.38
C LEU A 412 -19.41 -13.04 -33.73
N ASN A 413 -18.86 -14.13 -33.20
CA ASN A 413 -19.64 -15.13 -32.47
C ASN A 413 -19.64 -14.77 -30.97
N LEU A 414 -20.79 -14.34 -30.44
CA LEU A 414 -20.92 -13.94 -29.03
C LEU A 414 -21.17 -15.15 -28.13
N ASN A 415 -20.64 -15.10 -26.91
CA ASN A 415 -20.86 -16.13 -25.89
C ASN A 415 -22.00 -15.71 -24.95
N SER A 416 -23.04 -16.55 -24.85
CA SER A 416 -24.21 -16.29 -24.00
C SER A 416 -23.90 -16.17 -22.51
N ASP A 417 -22.91 -16.91 -22.01
CA ASP A 417 -22.55 -16.90 -20.59
C ASP A 417 -21.81 -15.60 -20.24
N LYS A 418 -20.88 -15.18 -21.09
CA LYS A 418 -20.16 -13.91 -20.92
C LYS A 418 -21.08 -12.69 -21.02
N LEU A 419 -22.10 -12.75 -21.87
CA LEU A 419 -23.14 -11.72 -21.97
C LEU A 419 -23.95 -11.62 -20.68
N LYS A 420 -24.34 -12.75 -20.08
CA LYS A 420 -25.07 -12.80 -18.78
C LYS A 420 -24.22 -12.30 -17.62
N GLU A 421 -22.96 -12.70 -17.54
CA GLU A 421 -22.05 -12.27 -16.48
C GLU A 421 -21.86 -10.74 -16.44
N ARG A 422 -21.78 -10.13 -17.64
CA ARG A 422 -21.57 -8.68 -17.83
C ARG A 422 -22.88 -7.88 -17.97
N ALA A 423 -24.04 -8.53 -17.90
CA ALA A 423 -25.36 -7.92 -18.08
C ALA A 423 -25.45 -7.04 -19.35
N CYS A 424 -25.01 -7.60 -20.47
CA CYS A 424 -25.12 -7.01 -21.81
C CYS A 424 -26.08 -7.83 -22.67
N THR A 425 -26.87 -7.14 -23.48
CA THR A 425 -27.72 -7.74 -24.52
C THR A 425 -27.04 -7.64 -25.88
N ILE A 426 -27.54 -8.42 -26.86
CA ILE A 426 -27.05 -8.33 -28.25
C ILE A 426 -27.39 -6.96 -28.83
N ASP A 427 -28.52 -6.38 -28.42
CA ASP A 427 -28.97 -5.06 -28.85
C ASP A 427 -28.00 -3.96 -28.38
N ASP A 428 -27.46 -4.04 -27.16
CA ASP A 428 -26.40 -3.13 -26.68
C ASP A 428 -25.14 -3.19 -27.56
N VAL A 429 -24.78 -4.39 -28.04
CA VAL A 429 -23.62 -4.58 -28.93
C VAL A 429 -23.90 -4.01 -30.32
N GLU A 430 -25.12 -4.19 -30.83
CA GLU A 430 -25.55 -3.58 -32.07
C GLU A 430 -25.52 -2.06 -31.97
N GLU A 431 -26.12 -1.45 -30.94
CA GLU A 431 -26.08 0.00 -30.71
C GLU A 431 -24.65 0.55 -30.64
N ALA A 432 -23.76 -0.14 -29.93
CA ALA A 432 -22.35 0.24 -29.86
C ALA A 432 -21.69 0.24 -31.25
N LEU A 433 -22.05 -0.71 -32.11
CA LEU A 433 -21.56 -0.83 -33.48
C LEU A 433 -22.26 0.13 -34.46
N GLN A 434 -23.52 0.55 -34.17
CA GLN A 434 -24.28 1.46 -35.00
C GLN A 434 -23.62 2.85 -35.12
N SER A 435 -22.89 3.28 -34.10
CA SER A 435 -22.07 4.51 -34.16
C SER A 435 -21.03 4.51 -35.30
N SER A 436 -20.69 3.33 -35.84
CA SER A 436 -19.76 3.11 -36.95
C SER A 436 -20.45 2.78 -38.29
N LYS A 437 -21.78 2.97 -38.40
CA LYS A 437 -22.63 2.66 -39.58
C LYS A 437 -22.14 3.23 -40.91
N LYS A 438 -21.27 4.24 -40.92
CA LYS A 438 -20.74 4.84 -42.16
C LYS A 438 -19.80 3.91 -42.95
N LYS A 439 -19.55 2.67 -42.50
CA LYS A 439 -18.57 1.75 -43.12
C LYS A 439 -19.01 0.28 -43.27
N PHE A 440 -20.10 -0.15 -42.61
CA PHE A 440 -20.53 -1.56 -42.56
C PHE A 440 -22.05 -1.69 -42.49
N GLU A 441 -22.59 -2.71 -43.14
CA GLU A 441 -23.92 -3.25 -42.86
C GLU A 441 -23.83 -4.33 -41.78
N ILE A 442 -24.79 -4.32 -40.84
CA ILE A 442 -24.82 -5.21 -39.69
C ILE A 442 -25.98 -6.19 -39.89
N GLU A 443 -25.69 -7.49 -39.98
CA GLU A 443 -26.68 -8.55 -40.07
C GLU A 443 -26.65 -9.41 -38.81
N ARG A 444 -27.82 -9.60 -38.19
CA ARG A 444 -27.99 -10.44 -37.01
C ARG A 444 -28.34 -11.87 -37.43
N SER A 445 -27.56 -12.83 -36.95
CA SER A 445 -27.82 -14.26 -37.10
C SER A 445 -27.71 -14.95 -35.73
N GLY A 446 -28.82 -14.99 -34.99
CA GLY A 446 -28.89 -15.62 -33.67
C GLY A 446 -27.93 -14.99 -32.65
N ASN A 447 -26.89 -15.74 -32.26
CA ASN A 447 -25.83 -15.31 -31.33
C ASN A 447 -24.58 -14.76 -32.05
N SER A 448 -24.66 -14.58 -33.36
CA SER A 448 -23.57 -14.05 -34.19
C SER A 448 -23.99 -12.76 -34.90
N ILE A 449 -23.06 -11.81 -34.96
CA ILE A 449 -23.22 -10.55 -35.69
C ILE A 449 -22.26 -10.59 -36.88
N THR A 450 -22.79 -10.46 -38.09
CA THR A 450 -22.01 -10.38 -39.32
C THR A 450 -21.93 -8.92 -39.76
N LEU A 451 -20.71 -8.46 -40.02
CA LEU A 451 -20.42 -7.11 -40.50
C LEU A 451 -19.93 -7.21 -41.95
N THR A 452 -20.67 -6.61 -42.87
CA THR A 452 -20.37 -6.61 -44.31
C THR A 452 -19.89 -5.21 -44.73
N LEU A 453 -18.71 -5.13 -45.35
CA LEU A 453 -18.15 -3.89 -45.91
C LEU A 453 -18.84 -3.49 -47.22
N ALA A 454 -19.00 -2.18 -47.45
CA ALA A 454 -19.55 -1.66 -48.70
C ALA A 454 -18.55 -1.70 -49.88
N GLU A 455 -17.24 -1.74 -49.62
CA GLU A 455 -16.17 -1.82 -50.63
C GLU A 455 -15.13 -2.89 -50.23
N GLU A 456 -14.60 -3.63 -51.22
CA GLU A 456 -13.48 -4.56 -51.00
C GLU A 456 -12.24 -3.79 -50.54
N SER A 457 -11.62 -4.27 -49.46
CA SER A 457 -10.48 -3.61 -48.82
C SER A 457 -9.32 -4.59 -48.66
N ASP A 458 -8.10 -4.06 -48.55
CA ASP A 458 -6.90 -4.88 -48.29
C ASP A 458 -7.00 -5.63 -46.95
N ALA A 459 -6.43 -6.84 -46.88
CA ALA A 459 -6.43 -7.67 -45.67
C ALA A 459 -5.87 -6.96 -44.42
N GLN A 460 -4.88 -6.07 -44.59
CA GLN A 460 -4.34 -5.25 -43.49
C GLN A 460 -5.38 -4.27 -42.94
N THR A 461 -6.15 -3.63 -43.81
CA THR A 461 -7.20 -2.68 -43.44
C THR A 461 -8.31 -3.39 -42.68
N ILE A 462 -8.69 -4.60 -43.10
CA ILE A 462 -9.70 -5.42 -42.44
C ILE A 462 -9.22 -5.92 -41.08
N LEU A 463 -7.94 -6.29 -40.94
CA LEU A 463 -7.35 -6.65 -39.66
C LEU A 463 -7.29 -5.45 -38.70
N ALA A 464 -6.87 -4.28 -39.18
CA ALA A 464 -6.87 -3.06 -38.39
C ALA A 464 -8.28 -2.69 -37.93
N LEU A 465 -9.26 -2.90 -38.80
CA LEU A 465 -10.65 -2.58 -38.52
C LEU A 465 -11.30 -3.60 -37.59
N ARG A 466 -11.01 -4.89 -37.75
CA ARG A 466 -11.36 -5.94 -36.79
C ARG A 466 -10.83 -5.56 -35.41
N ASN A 467 -9.57 -5.18 -35.29
CA ASN A 467 -8.97 -4.77 -34.01
C ASN A 467 -9.67 -3.54 -33.42
N LYS A 468 -10.05 -2.58 -34.28
CA LYS A 468 -10.82 -1.40 -33.86
C LYS A 468 -12.20 -1.79 -33.33
N ILE A 469 -12.90 -2.68 -34.01
CA ILE A 469 -14.22 -3.20 -33.60
C ILE A 469 -14.13 -3.98 -32.29
N LEU A 470 -13.13 -4.85 -32.14
CA LEU A 470 -12.88 -5.58 -30.91
C LEU A 470 -12.60 -4.65 -29.72
N GLY A 471 -12.02 -3.46 -29.99
CA GLY A 471 -11.74 -2.42 -29.01
C GLY A 471 -12.93 -1.51 -28.66
N THR A 472 -14.04 -1.58 -29.40
CA THR A 472 -15.22 -0.73 -29.16
C THR A 472 -15.85 -1.04 -27.80
N LYS A 473 -16.22 0.03 -27.09
CA LYS A 473 -16.91 -0.02 -25.81
C LYS A 473 -18.40 -0.30 -26.02
N VAL A 474 -18.93 -1.27 -25.30
CA VAL A 474 -20.37 -1.58 -25.24
C VAL A 474 -21.00 -0.92 -24.03
N LYS A 475 -20.53 -1.28 -22.83
CA LYS A 475 -21.07 -0.81 -21.53
C LYS A 475 -19.93 -0.56 -20.54
N GLY A 476 -20.20 0.14 -19.44
CA GLY A 476 -19.22 0.36 -18.38
C GLY A 476 -18.60 1.75 -18.36
N VAL A 477 -17.69 1.97 -17.43
CA VAL A 477 -16.83 3.17 -17.38
C VAL A 477 -15.54 2.90 -18.16
N ALA A 478 -15.00 3.89 -18.88
CA ALA A 478 -13.72 3.72 -19.58
C ALA A 478 -12.57 3.64 -18.56
N ASP A 479 -11.52 2.90 -18.90
CA ASP A 479 -10.33 2.66 -18.06
C ASP A 479 -10.56 1.83 -16.79
N VAL A 480 -11.76 1.27 -16.56
CA VAL A 480 -12.06 0.35 -15.43
C VAL A 480 -12.07 -1.12 -15.88
N GLU A 481 -10.93 -1.78 -15.81
CA GLU A 481 -10.73 -3.12 -16.39
C GLU A 481 -11.33 -4.26 -15.56
N ARG A 482 -11.22 -4.16 -14.22
CA ARG A 482 -11.74 -5.19 -13.30
C ARG A 482 -12.47 -4.53 -12.14
N VAL A 483 -13.46 -5.26 -11.62
CA VAL A 483 -14.27 -4.85 -10.47
C VAL A 483 -14.37 -6.02 -9.50
N THR A 484 -14.09 -5.77 -8.23
CA THR A 484 -14.16 -6.73 -7.13
C THR A 484 -15.09 -6.17 -6.06
N ILE A 485 -15.94 -7.02 -5.50
CA ILE A 485 -16.87 -6.62 -4.43
C ILE A 485 -16.37 -7.24 -3.13
N VAL A 486 -16.12 -6.41 -2.13
CA VAL A 486 -15.59 -6.80 -0.82
C VAL A 486 -16.58 -6.38 0.27
N GLN A 487 -16.69 -7.17 1.34
CA GLN A 487 -17.47 -6.81 2.51
C GLN A 487 -16.51 -6.19 3.54
N GLN A 488 -16.74 -4.94 3.92
CA GLN A 488 -16.00 -4.20 4.94
C GLN A 488 -17.00 -3.73 6.00
N ASP A 489 -16.79 -4.08 7.27
CA ASP A 489 -17.63 -3.63 8.40
C ASP A 489 -19.14 -3.77 8.17
N ASP A 490 -19.57 -4.93 7.65
CA ASP A 490 -20.97 -5.25 7.27
C ASP A 490 -21.56 -4.45 6.10
N GLU A 491 -20.74 -3.73 5.35
CA GLU A 491 -21.12 -3.01 4.13
C GLU A 491 -20.42 -3.59 2.89
N TRP A 492 -21.13 -3.61 1.75
CA TRP A 492 -20.54 -3.98 0.47
C TRP A 492 -19.87 -2.78 -0.19
N VAL A 493 -18.57 -2.88 -0.45
CA VAL A 493 -17.75 -1.87 -1.14
C VAL A 493 -17.28 -2.43 -2.48
N ILE A 494 -17.34 -1.59 -3.51
CA ILE A 494 -16.88 -1.93 -4.86
C ILE A 494 -15.46 -1.40 -5.02
N GLN A 495 -14.53 -2.29 -5.37
CA GLN A 495 -13.13 -1.97 -5.62
C GLN A 495 -12.82 -2.16 -7.09
N THR A 496 -12.10 -1.23 -7.71
CA THR A 496 -11.80 -1.28 -9.14
C THR A 496 -10.30 -1.36 -9.41
N SER A 497 -9.94 -2.09 -10.48
CA SER A 497 -8.64 -1.99 -11.15
C SER A 497 -8.83 -1.11 -12.37
N GLY A 498 -8.29 0.10 -12.32
CA GLY A 498 -8.70 1.20 -13.19
C GLY A 498 -9.32 2.35 -12.42
N SER A 499 -9.19 3.57 -12.94
CA SER A 499 -9.73 4.77 -12.32
C SER A 499 -10.34 5.71 -13.37
N ASN A 500 -11.57 6.16 -13.10
CA ASN A 500 -12.28 7.18 -13.86
C ASN A 500 -13.46 7.75 -13.05
N ILE A 501 -13.14 8.48 -11.99
CA ILE A 501 -14.05 9.08 -11.02
C ILE A 501 -15.08 10.01 -11.67
N ALA A 502 -14.70 10.75 -12.71
CA ALA A 502 -15.61 11.65 -13.44
C ALA A 502 -16.85 10.90 -13.96
N LYS A 503 -16.63 9.72 -14.54
CA LYS A 503 -17.70 8.89 -15.09
C LYS A 503 -18.38 8.01 -14.05
N VAL A 504 -17.68 7.64 -12.98
CA VAL A 504 -18.29 6.92 -11.87
C VAL A 504 -19.33 7.78 -11.14
N PHE A 505 -19.14 9.10 -11.04
CA PHE A 505 -20.13 10.02 -10.43
C PHE A 505 -21.49 10.07 -11.15
N GLU A 506 -21.54 9.69 -12.44
CA GLU A 506 -22.76 9.66 -13.25
C GLU A 506 -23.64 8.43 -12.95
N ILE A 507 -23.09 7.40 -12.27
CA ILE A 507 -23.79 6.13 -12.00
C ILE A 507 -24.68 6.24 -10.76
N GLU A 508 -25.86 5.62 -10.82
CA GLU A 508 -26.83 5.59 -9.71
C GLU A 508 -26.50 4.50 -8.68
N GLY A 509 -26.86 4.73 -7.41
CA GLY A 509 -26.64 3.79 -6.31
C GLY A 509 -25.25 3.84 -5.65
N ILE A 510 -24.39 4.76 -6.10
CA ILE A 510 -23.07 5.04 -5.52
C ILE A 510 -23.16 6.23 -4.56
N ASP A 511 -22.52 6.12 -3.40
CA ASP A 511 -22.36 7.25 -2.49
C ASP A 511 -21.30 8.22 -3.01
N LYS A 512 -21.76 9.34 -3.57
CA LYS A 512 -20.90 10.38 -4.15
C LYS A 512 -20.04 11.10 -3.11
N LYS A 513 -20.29 10.93 -1.82
CA LYS A 513 -19.50 11.58 -0.76
C LYS A 513 -18.28 10.77 -0.34
N ASP A 514 -18.30 9.46 -0.58
CA ASP A 514 -17.22 8.55 -0.21
C ASP A 514 -16.81 7.72 -1.43
N ILE A 515 -16.08 8.37 -2.34
CA ILE A 515 -15.38 7.71 -3.44
C ILE A 515 -13.91 8.06 -3.30
N ARG A 516 -13.06 7.04 -3.26
CA ARG A 516 -11.62 7.21 -3.10
C ARG A 516 -10.90 6.65 -4.32
N THR A 517 -9.89 7.36 -4.79
CA THR A 517 -9.02 6.89 -5.86
C THR A 517 -7.57 7.19 -5.51
N ASN A 518 -6.68 6.30 -5.92
CA ASN A 518 -5.25 6.51 -5.78
C ASN A 518 -4.68 7.42 -6.90
N ASN A 519 -5.50 7.84 -7.86
CA ASN A 519 -5.07 8.75 -8.93
C ASN A 519 -5.29 10.22 -8.53
N VAL A 520 -4.28 10.82 -7.88
CA VAL A 520 -4.33 12.22 -7.42
C VAL A 520 -4.52 13.21 -8.57
N PHE A 521 -3.91 12.97 -9.73
CA PHE A 521 -4.05 13.86 -10.90
C PHE A 521 -5.48 13.90 -11.42
N GLU A 522 -6.19 12.79 -11.32
CA GLU A 522 -7.59 12.68 -11.70
C GLU A 522 -8.50 13.45 -10.74
N ILE A 523 -8.25 13.32 -9.43
CA ILE A 523 -8.93 14.09 -8.39
C ILE A 523 -8.76 15.60 -8.64
N ALA A 524 -7.56 16.05 -8.99
CA ALA A 524 -7.29 17.46 -9.27
C ALA A 524 -8.16 18.00 -10.40
N ASN A 525 -8.41 17.20 -11.44
CA ASN A 525 -9.22 17.62 -12.60
C ASN A 525 -10.73 17.54 -12.32
N THR A 526 -11.19 16.65 -11.45
CA THR A 526 -12.62 16.41 -11.22
C THR A 526 -13.17 17.12 -9.98
N LEU A 527 -12.45 17.06 -8.86
CA LEU A 527 -12.87 17.58 -7.55
C LEU A 527 -12.14 18.88 -7.17
N GLY A 528 -11.04 19.20 -7.85
CA GLY A 528 -10.27 20.42 -7.64
C GLY A 528 -8.97 20.21 -6.84
N ILE A 529 -8.17 21.27 -6.75
CA ILE A 529 -6.80 21.19 -6.25
C ILE A 529 -6.70 20.91 -4.74
N GLU A 530 -7.65 21.41 -3.94
CA GLU A 530 -7.70 21.14 -2.49
C GLU A 530 -8.04 19.68 -2.18
N ALA A 531 -8.95 19.08 -2.95
CA ALA A 531 -9.23 17.66 -2.85
C ALA A 531 -8.00 16.83 -3.22
N ALA A 532 -7.26 17.25 -4.25
CA ALA A 532 -6.01 16.61 -4.65
C ALA A 532 -4.90 16.76 -3.60
N ARG A 533 -4.77 17.92 -2.96
CA ARG A 533 -3.84 18.15 -1.84
C ARG A 533 -4.07 17.15 -0.71
N ASN A 534 -5.31 17.01 -0.26
CA ASN A 534 -5.66 16.07 0.81
C ASN A 534 -5.47 14.60 0.37
N ALA A 535 -5.83 14.27 -0.87
CA ALA A 535 -5.58 12.94 -1.42
C ALA A 535 -4.08 12.62 -1.48
N LEU A 536 -3.24 13.59 -1.86
CA LEU A 536 -1.79 13.44 -1.90
C LEU A 536 -1.21 13.22 -0.50
N ILE A 537 -1.66 13.98 0.51
CA ILE A 537 -1.23 13.80 1.91
C ILE A 537 -1.56 12.38 2.38
N ASN A 538 -2.79 11.92 2.16
CA ASN A 538 -3.23 10.59 2.56
C ASN A 538 -2.44 9.49 1.84
N GLU A 539 -2.22 9.61 0.53
CA GLU A 539 -1.46 8.63 -0.26
C GLU A 539 0.02 8.58 0.14
N LEU A 540 0.65 9.74 0.40
CA LEU A 540 2.02 9.80 0.88
C LEU A 540 2.15 9.18 2.28
N SER A 541 1.26 9.52 3.22
CA SER A 541 1.25 8.97 4.58
C SER A 541 1.06 7.45 4.54
N THR A 542 0.03 6.98 3.84
CA THR A 542 -0.27 5.54 3.71
C THR A 542 0.91 4.79 3.08
N THR A 543 1.56 5.35 2.07
CA THR A 543 2.72 4.71 1.41
C THR A 543 3.93 4.57 2.33
N LEU A 544 4.14 5.54 3.25
CA LEU A 544 5.22 5.51 4.24
C LEU A 544 4.87 4.58 5.42
N GLU A 545 3.64 4.66 5.93
CA GLU A 545 3.12 3.82 7.02
C GLU A 545 3.08 2.33 6.65
N ASP A 546 2.69 1.99 5.42
CA ASP A 546 2.71 0.59 4.91
C ASP A 546 4.13 -0.03 4.94
N GLN A 547 5.19 0.78 5.06
CA GLN A 547 6.57 0.32 5.23
C GLN A 547 7.07 0.37 6.69
N GLY A 548 6.20 0.75 7.62
CA GLY A 548 6.52 0.97 9.03
C GLY A 548 7.51 2.11 9.23
N LEU A 549 7.39 3.17 8.41
CA LEU A 549 8.17 4.40 8.53
C LEU A 549 7.26 5.49 9.11
N GLU A 550 7.63 6.00 10.26
CA GLU A 550 6.95 7.11 10.91
C GLU A 550 7.59 8.42 10.44
N VAL A 551 6.92 9.12 9.51
CA VAL A 551 7.28 10.47 9.09
C VAL A 551 6.19 11.41 9.57
N ASP A 552 6.58 12.51 10.23
CA ASP A 552 5.62 13.49 10.73
C ASP A 552 4.81 14.12 9.59
N ILE A 553 3.50 14.25 9.81
CA ILE A 553 2.56 14.74 8.80
C ILE A 553 2.90 16.15 8.31
N ARG A 554 3.54 17.00 9.11
CA ARG A 554 3.90 18.38 8.72
C ARG A 554 4.85 18.42 7.53
N TYR A 555 5.77 17.44 7.44
CA TYR A 555 6.67 17.29 6.29
C TYR A 555 5.90 16.91 5.04
N ILE A 556 4.96 15.96 5.16
CA ILE A 556 4.11 15.50 4.06
C ILE A 556 3.21 16.64 3.57
N MET A 557 2.62 17.40 4.48
CA MET A 557 1.80 18.58 4.18
C MET A 557 2.60 19.62 3.41
N LEU A 558 3.83 19.94 3.82
CA LEU A 558 4.65 20.93 3.13
C LEU A 558 4.95 20.50 1.68
N VAL A 559 5.19 19.22 1.43
CA VAL A 559 5.36 18.69 0.06
C VAL A 559 4.08 18.83 -0.75
N ALA A 560 2.94 18.44 -0.19
CA ALA A 560 1.65 18.54 -0.87
C ALA A 560 1.28 20.00 -1.17
N ASP A 561 1.51 20.91 -0.23
CA ASP A 561 1.26 22.34 -0.37
C ASP A 561 2.14 22.95 -1.47
N LEU A 562 3.42 22.60 -1.50
CA LEU A 562 4.30 23.05 -2.58
C LEU A 562 3.80 22.57 -3.95
N MET A 563 3.38 21.31 -4.06
CA MET A 563 2.90 20.73 -5.32
C MET A 563 1.54 21.29 -5.77
N CYS A 564 0.72 21.81 -4.86
CA CYS A 564 -0.61 22.37 -5.15
C CYS A 564 -0.67 23.91 -5.17
N SER A 565 0.39 24.60 -4.72
CA SER A 565 0.39 26.05 -4.48
C SER A 565 0.02 26.94 -5.67
N ARG A 566 0.26 26.48 -6.91
CA ARG A 566 -0.02 27.26 -8.14
C ARG A 566 -1.39 26.98 -8.77
N GLY A 567 -2.27 26.23 -8.10
CA GLY A 567 -3.61 25.92 -8.60
C GLY A 567 -3.67 24.76 -9.61
N TYR A 568 -2.54 24.10 -9.87
CA TYR A 568 -2.46 22.85 -10.62
C TYR A 568 -1.39 21.95 -10.01
N MET A 569 -1.50 20.63 -10.20
CA MET A 569 -0.56 19.66 -9.65
C MET A 569 0.83 19.78 -10.31
N GLN A 570 1.83 20.17 -9.53
CA GLN A 570 3.21 20.33 -10.01
C GLN A 570 4.06 19.10 -9.69
N GLN A 571 4.80 18.62 -10.69
CA GLN A 571 5.80 17.57 -10.51
C GLN A 571 7.04 18.11 -9.77
N ILE A 572 7.60 17.35 -8.82
CA ILE A 572 8.89 17.66 -8.19
C ILE A 572 10.04 17.14 -9.05
N GLY A 573 10.29 17.76 -10.20
CA GLY A 573 11.31 17.30 -11.15
C GLY A 573 11.74 18.38 -12.13
N ARG A 574 12.60 18.00 -13.09
CA ARG A 574 13.17 18.92 -14.09
C ARG A 574 12.12 19.63 -14.94
N HIS A 575 10.95 19.03 -15.16
CA HIS A 575 9.87 19.62 -15.96
C HIS A 575 8.80 20.30 -15.09
N GLY A 576 8.98 20.32 -13.78
CA GLY A 576 8.06 20.98 -12.83
C GLY A 576 8.84 21.93 -11.93
N ILE A 577 8.66 21.83 -10.61
CA ILE A 577 9.14 22.81 -9.62
C ILE A 577 10.64 23.11 -9.77
N ALA A 578 11.47 22.08 -9.95
CA ALA A 578 12.92 22.26 -10.07
C ALA A 578 13.35 22.88 -11.42
N GLY A 579 12.54 22.76 -12.47
CA GLY A 579 12.78 23.40 -13.78
C GLY A 579 12.17 24.78 -13.94
N THR A 580 11.12 25.08 -13.17
CA THR A 580 10.48 26.41 -13.14
C THR A 580 11.18 27.39 -12.21
N LYS A 581 12.40 27.06 -11.75
CA LYS A 581 13.23 28.01 -11.01
C LYS A 581 13.49 29.22 -11.90
N THR A 582 13.14 30.38 -11.38
CA THR A 582 13.31 31.68 -12.01
C THR A 582 14.76 32.15 -11.96
N SER A 583 15.53 31.71 -10.95
CA SER A 583 16.98 31.88 -10.92
C SER A 583 17.64 30.93 -11.91
N VAL A 584 18.39 31.51 -12.85
CA VAL A 584 19.29 30.77 -13.75
C VAL A 584 20.56 30.31 -13.02
N LEU A 585 20.91 31.00 -11.92
CA LEU A 585 22.03 30.69 -11.03
C LEU A 585 21.65 29.63 -9.99
#